data_AF-A0A4R3QE72-F1
#
_entry.id   AF-A0A4R3QE72-F1
#
_cell.length_a   1.000
_cell.length_b   1.000
_cell.length_c   1.000
_cell.angle_alpha   90.00
_cell.angle_beta   90.00
_cell.angle_gamma   90.00
#
_symmetry.space_group_name_H-M   'P 1'
#
loop_
_entity.id
_entity.type
_entity.pdbx_description
1 polymer ?
#
loop_
_entity_poly.entity_id
_entity_poly.type
_entity_poly.pdbx_seq_one_letter_code
_entity_poly.pdbx_strand_id
1 'polypeptide(L)' 'MYLKQLELHGSSQGTRADFRRLVRYIEEKKIRPLVGGVHPLSDVHRAQTHFMAKNFIGKLVVVPD' A
#
# COMPACT_ATOMS: atom_id res chain seq x y z
N MET A 1 -27.40 0.57 7.04
CA MET A 1 -27.41 1.78 6.21
C MET A 1 -28.76 2.49 6.30
N TYR A 2 -29.84 1.90 5.77
CA TYR A 2 -31.12 2.59 5.58
C TYR A 2 -31.84 3.09 6.86
N LEU A 3 -31.85 2.32 7.95
CA LEU A 3 -32.50 2.75 9.23
C LEU A 3 -31.56 3.44 10.21
N LYS A 4 -30.26 3.36 9.95
CA LYS A 4 -29.24 3.75 10.93
C LYS A 4 -28.56 5.06 10.58
N GLN A 5 -29.04 5.77 9.56
CA GLN A 5 -28.44 7.02 9.06
C GLN A 5 -26.92 6.86 8.83
N LEU A 6 -26.52 5.68 8.33
CA LEU A 6 -25.10 5.41 8.09
C LEU A 6 -24.72 5.89 6.71
N GLU A 7 -23.57 6.54 6.62
CA GLU A 7 -22.98 6.99 5.37
C GLU A 7 -22.13 5.89 4.74
N LEU A 8 -22.18 5.79 3.41
CA LEU A 8 -21.29 4.94 2.63
C LEU A 8 -20.57 5.82 1.62
N HIS A 9 -19.24 5.92 1.77
CA HIS A 9 -18.39 6.74 0.91
C HIS A 9 -17.56 5.84 -0.01
N GLY A 10 -17.66 6.07 -1.31
CA GLY A 10 -16.71 5.52 -2.30
C GLY A 10 -15.54 6.48 -2.50
N SER A 11 -14.31 5.97 -2.55
CA SER A 11 -13.11 6.78 -2.79
C SER A 11 -12.04 5.97 -3.52
N SER A 12 -11.34 6.63 -4.44
CA SER A 12 -10.21 6.08 -5.19
C SER A 12 -9.07 7.10 -5.20
N GLN A 13 -7.86 6.64 -4.88
CA GLN A 13 -6.66 7.48 -4.78
C GLN A 13 -6.79 8.56 -3.68
N GLY A 14 -6.49 9.83 -4.00
CA GLY A 14 -6.53 10.97 -3.09
C GLY A 14 -6.11 12.25 -3.80
N THR A 15 -6.13 13.38 -3.07
CA THR A 15 -5.71 14.68 -3.62
C THR A 15 -4.20 14.91 -3.46
N ARG A 16 -3.65 15.91 -4.17
CA ARG A 16 -2.27 16.37 -3.95
C ARG A 16 -2.03 16.88 -2.51
N ALA A 17 -3.06 17.39 -1.84
CA ALA A 17 -2.96 17.80 -0.44
C ALA A 17 -2.82 16.59 0.48
N ASP A 18 -3.56 15.51 0.21
CA ASP A 18 -3.45 14.26 0.95
C ASP A 18 -2.07 13.62 0.79
N PHE A 19 -1.54 13.61 -0.44
CA PHE A 19 -0.20 13.09 -0.69
C PHE A 19 0.90 13.90 0.01
N ARG A 20 0.82 15.25 0.02
CA ARG A 20 1.74 16.10 0.80
C ARG A 20 1.70 15.79 2.30
N ARG A 21 0.52 15.48 2.84
CA ARG A 21 0.37 15.06 4.23
C ARG A 21 0.99 13.69 4.48
N LEU A 22 0.85 12.74 3.55
CA LEU A 22 1.50 11.44 3.63
C LEU A 22 3.03 11.57 3.63
N VAL A 23 3.61 12.38 2.74
CA VAL A 23 5.06 12.64 2.72
C VAL A 23 5.55 13.16 4.08
N ARG A 24 4.87 14.15 4.64
CA ARG A 24 5.19 14.68 5.98
C ARG A 24 5.14 13.59 7.07
N TYR A 25 4.16 12.68 7.03
CA TYR A 25 4.10 11.59 8.01
C TYR A 25 5.29 10.64 7.92
N ILE A 26 5.82 10.42 6.72
CA ILE A 26 7.04 9.63 6.49
C ILE A 26 8.26 10.38 7.05
N GLU A 27 8.42 11.66 6.71
CA GLU A 27 9.53 12.51 7.15
C GLU A 27 9.58 12.66 8.68
N GLU A 28 8.42 12.85 9.31
CA GLU A 28 8.26 12.98 10.76
C GLU A 28 8.27 11.63 11.50
N LYS A 29 8.47 10.50 10.78
CA LYS A 29 8.43 9.14 11.34
C LYS A 29 7.14 8.79 12.11
N LYS A 30 6.03 9.45 11.78
CA LYS A 30 4.70 9.15 12.34
C LYS A 30 4.16 7.80 11.88
N ILE A 31 4.70 7.30 10.77
CA ILE A 31 4.47 5.96 10.24
C ILE A 31 5.81 5.31 9.89
N ARG A 32 5.83 3.98 9.78
CA ARG A 32 7.02 3.19 9.41
C ARG A 32 6.70 2.21 8.27
N PRO A 33 7.69 1.88 7.41
CA PRO A 33 7.47 0.92 6.34
C PRO A 33 7.25 -0.50 6.91
N LEU A 34 6.41 -1.28 6.21
CA LEU A 34 6.20 -2.71 6.45
C LEU A 34 6.59 -3.45 5.16
N VAL A 35 7.84 -3.89 5.08
CA VAL A 35 8.36 -4.64 3.93
C VAL A 35 8.21 -6.13 4.21
N GLY A 36 7.35 -6.80 3.44
CA GLY A 36 7.08 -8.23 3.55
C GLY A 36 7.98 -9.09 2.65
N GLY A 37 8.71 -8.48 1.71
CA GLY A 37 9.64 -9.18 0.84
C GLY A 37 10.16 -8.27 -0.29
N VAL A 38 11.31 -8.66 -0.85
CA VAL A 38 11.95 -7.97 -1.98
C VAL A 38 12.19 -9.01 -3.08
N HIS A 39 11.86 -8.66 -4.32
CA HIS A 39 12.08 -9.51 -5.49
C HIS A 39 12.83 -8.73 -6.58
N PRO A 40 13.74 -9.38 -7.32
CA PRO A 40 14.34 -8.76 -8.50
C PRO A 40 13.31 -8.60 -9.62
N LEU A 41 13.53 -7.63 -10.50
CA LEU A 41 12.65 -7.34 -11.64
C LEU A 41 12.61 -8.51 -12.62
N SER A 42 13.74 -9.21 -12.82
CA SER A 42 13.80 -10.45 -13.58
C SER A 42 12.82 -11.53 -13.09
N ASP A 43 12.44 -11.52 -11.79
CA ASP A 43 11.51 -12.46 -11.17
C ASP A 43 10.09 -11.90 -10.97
N VAL A 44 9.66 -10.90 -11.75
CA VAL A 44 8.37 -10.22 -11.55
C VAL A 44 7.16 -11.17 -11.53
N HIS A 45 7.19 -12.25 -12.31
CA HIS A 45 6.13 -13.28 -12.30
C HIS A 45 6.03 -13.97 -10.94
N ARG A 46 7.17 -14.32 -10.33
CA ARG A 46 7.21 -14.91 -8.98
C ARG A 46 6.74 -13.89 -7.95
N ALA A 47 7.16 -12.63 -8.08
CA ALA A 47 6.72 -11.55 -7.20
C ALA A 47 5.19 -11.38 -7.24
N GLN A 48 4.59 -11.47 -8.43
CA GLN A 48 3.13 -11.37 -8.60
C GLN A 48 2.39 -12.58 -8.02
N THR A 49 2.88 -13.80 -8.24
CA THR A 49 2.30 -15.02 -7.63
C THR A 49 2.34 -14.92 -6.10
N HIS A 50 3.46 -14.48 -5.53
CA HIS A 50 3.58 -14.24 -4.09
C HIS A 50 2.62 -13.13 -3.64
N PHE A 51 2.51 -12.02 -4.38
CA PHE A 51 1.58 -10.95 -4.08
C PHE A 51 0.13 -11.44 -4.02
N MET A 52 -0.29 -12.33 -4.93
CA MET A 52 -1.64 -12.86 -4.99
C MET A 52 -1.95 -13.85 -3.87
N ALA A 53 -0.96 -14.60 -3.38
CA ALA A 53 -1.15 -15.58 -2.30
C ALA A 53 -1.49 -14.93 -0.93
N LYS A 54 -1.14 -13.66 -0.73
CA LYS A 54 -1.40 -12.88 0.52
C LYS A 54 -0.85 -13.51 1.82
N ASN A 55 0.05 -14.48 1.72
CA ASN A 55 0.72 -15.11 2.87
C ASN A 55 1.90 -14.25 3.40
N PHE A 56 1.69 -12.95 3.55
CA PHE A 56 2.68 -11.99 4.06
C PHE A 56 1.99 -10.78 4.70
N ILE A 57 2.72 -10.05 5.55
CA ILE A 57 2.28 -8.77 6.11
C ILE A 57 3.07 -7.64 5.44
N GLY A 58 2.39 -6.51 5.18
CA GLY A 58 3.02 -5.32 4.58
C GLY A 58 2.93 -5.30 3.06
N LYS A 59 4.03 -4.94 2.39
CA LYS A 59 4.14 -4.80 0.93
C LYS A 59 5.32 -5.61 0.39
N LEU A 60 5.16 -6.16 -0.81
CA LEU A 60 6.28 -6.70 -1.59
C LEU A 60 6.88 -5.58 -2.44
N VAL A 61 8.20 -5.51 -2.49
CA VAL A 61 8.96 -4.52 -3.27
C VAL A 61 9.64 -5.23 -4.44
N VAL A 62 9.58 -4.65 -5.62
CA VAL A 62 10.35 -5.10 -6.79
C VAL A 62 11.50 -4.13 -7.03
N VAL A 63 12.70 -4.64 -7.24
CA VAL A 63 13.92 -3.86 -7.48
C VAL A 63 14.54 -4.22 -8.84
N PRO A 64 15.06 -3.27 -9.62
CA PRO A 64 15.85 -3.59 -10.82
C PRO A 64 17.09 -4.44 -10.48
N ASP A 65 17.49 -5.32 -11.41
CA ASP A 65 18.74 -6.09 -11.34
C ASP A 65 19.95 -5.29 -11.82
#